data_AF-A0A925XL77-F1
#
_entry.id   AF-A0A925XL77-F1
#
_cell.length_a   1.000
_cell.length_b   1.000
_cell.length_c   1.000
_cell.angle_alpha   90.00
_cell.angle_beta   90.00
_cell.angle_gamma   90.00
#
_symmetry.space_group_name_H-M   'P 1'
#
loop_
_entity.id
_entity.type
_entity.pdbx_description
1 polymer ?
#
loop_
_entity_poly.entity_id
_entity_poly.type
_entity_poly.pdbx_seq_one_letter_code
_entity_poly.pdbx_strand_id
1 'polypeptide(L)'
;MSPSFVRFALVLLFVMQFGADCALAADVVKVATFNCEWLNRRRIWVKYGLPLKLTPQDDAIWNSREFRDGKYREAARAVAAAIREIDADVIGLTEVGDESDVRDLRDFVKEAGIDYPFWAAAHSTDTFTNQNVAVLSKRELKQILPE
;
A
#
# COMPACT_ATOMS: atom_id res chain seq x y z
N MET A 1 -0.99 40.62 -78.46
CA MET A 1 -0.18 40.47 -77.23
C MET A 1 -0.72 39.26 -76.48
N SER A 2 0.03 38.15 -76.43
CA SER A 2 -0.23 37.02 -75.53
C SER A 2 0.53 37.29 -74.19
N PRO A 3 0.27 36.59 -73.06
CA PRO A 3 0.50 35.14 -72.97
C PRO A 3 -0.52 34.38 -72.05
N SER A 4 -0.77 33.07 -72.26
CA SER A 4 -0.34 31.92 -71.42
C SER A 4 -1.07 31.78 -70.05
N PHE A 5 -1.39 30.65 -69.43
CA PHE A 5 -1.25 29.18 -69.60
C PHE A 5 -1.93 28.54 -68.34
N VAL A 6 -2.00 27.20 -68.27
CA VAL A 6 -2.19 26.31 -67.08
C VAL A 6 -3.65 26.12 -66.60
N ARG A 7 -4.37 25.02 -66.89
CA ARG A 7 -4.31 23.59 -66.48
C ARG A 7 -4.63 23.28 -65.00
N PHE A 8 -5.70 22.50 -64.82
CA PHE A 8 -5.91 21.37 -63.88
C PHE A 8 -5.41 21.48 -62.42
N ALA A 9 -6.30 21.25 -61.45
CA ALA A 9 -6.41 19.96 -60.76
C ALA A 9 -7.43 20.02 -59.62
N LEU A 10 -8.39 19.09 -59.67
CA LEU A 10 -9.15 18.63 -58.51
C LEU A 10 -8.18 17.93 -57.56
N VAL A 11 -7.96 18.46 -56.37
CA VAL A 11 -7.23 17.75 -55.31
C VAL A 11 -8.22 17.42 -54.20
N LEU A 12 -8.73 16.19 -54.26
CA LEU A 12 -9.30 15.49 -53.12
C LEU A 12 -8.19 15.38 -52.08
N LEU A 13 -8.26 16.16 -51.01
CA LEU A 13 -7.34 16.05 -49.89
C LEU A 13 -7.78 14.86 -49.03
N PHE A 14 -7.30 13.68 -49.39
CA PHE A 14 -7.34 12.49 -48.54
C PHE A 14 -6.27 12.66 -47.46
N VAL A 15 -6.59 13.37 -46.37
CA VAL A 15 -5.71 13.40 -45.19
C VAL A 15 -5.90 12.08 -44.46
N MET A 16 -5.09 11.09 -44.81
CA MET A 16 -4.74 10.04 -43.86
C MET A 16 -3.95 10.69 -42.72
N GLN A 17 -4.66 11.18 -41.72
CA GLN A 17 -4.07 11.39 -40.41
C GLN A 17 -3.97 10.02 -39.73
N PHE A 18 -2.93 9.26 -40.12
CA PHE A 18 -2.27 8.37 -39.18
C PHE A 18 -1.60 9.24 -38.11
N GLY A 19 -2.42 9.84 -37.25
CA GLY A 19 -2.00 10.22 -35.93
C GLY A 19 -1.92 8.94 -35.12
N ALA A 20 -0.80 8.23 -35.25
CA ALA A 20 -0.41 7.29 -34.22
C ALA A 20 -0.17 8.13 -32.97
N ASP A 21 -1.22 8.30 -32.15
CA ASP A 21 -1.09 8.62 -30.74
C ASP A 21 -0.44 7.41 -30.06
N CYS A 22 0.83 7.15 -30.41
CA CYS A 22 1.77 6.43 -29.57
C CYS A 22 2.17 7.38 -28.42
N ALA A 23 1.18 7.85 -27.67
CA ALA A 23 1.43 8.13 -26.27
C ALA A 23 1.63 6.74 -25.65
N LEU A 24 2.89 6.31 -25.57
CA LEU A 24 3.28 5.32 -24.57
C LEU A 24 2.88 5.92 -23.22
N ALA A 25 1.66 5.61 -22.77
CA ALA A 25 1.21 5.98 -21.44
C ALA A 25 2.18 5.27 -20.49
N ALA A 26 3.12 6.03 -19.93
CA ALA A 26 4.00 5.51 -18.92
C ALA A 26 3.11 5.04 -17.77
N ASP A 27 3.19 3.76 -17.43
CA ASP A 27 2.52 3.21 -16.25
C ASP A 27 3.00 4.00 -15.03
N VAL A 28 2.15 4.88 -14.49
CA VAL A 28 2.44 5.60 -13.26
C VAL A 28 2.22 4.64 -12.10
N VAL A 29 3.25 4.40 -11.31
CA VAL A 29 3.18 3.55 -10.11
C VAL A 29 3.30 4.45 -8.88
N LYS A 30 2.29 4.43 -8.02
CA LYS A 30 2.30 5.11 -6.72
C LYS A 30 2.94 4.20 -5.68
N VAL A 31 4.09 4.60 -5.16
CA VAL A 31 4.79 3.89 -4.08
C VAL A 31 4.77 4.75 -2.83
N ALA A 32 4.42 4.14 -1.69
CA ALA A 32 4.38 4.85 -0.40
C ALA A 32 5.05 4.02 0.71
N THR A 33 5.38 4.70 1.79
CA THR A 33 5.69 4.07 3.08
C THR A 33 4.75 4.62 4.14
N PHE A 34 4.41 3.80 5.12
CA PHE A 34 3.56 4.19 6.24
C PHE A 34 4.01 3.48 7.52
N ASN A 35 4.25 4.25 8.58
CA ASN A 35 4.53 3.70 9.89
C ASN A 35 3.20 3.42 10.61
N CYS A 36 2.96 2.17 10.98
CA CYS A 36 1.69 1.75 11.60
C CYS A 36 1.63 2.08 13.11
N GLU A 37 2.70 2.64 13.67
CA GLU A 37 2.89 3.02 15.07
C GLU A 37 2.47 1.90 16.01
N TRP A 38 3.32 0.90 16.19
CA TRP A 38 3.06 -0.23 17.08
C TRP A 38 1.76 -0.98 16.77
N LEU A 39 1.40 -1.18 15.50
CA LEU A 39 0.29 -2.05 15.12
C LEU A 39 0.72 -3.52 15.22
N ASN A 40 0.98 -3.92 16.46
CA ASN A 40 1.44 -5.23 16.87
C ASN A 40 0.57 -5.67 18.03
N ARG A 41 -0.23 -6.71 17.82
CA ARG A 41 -1.16 -7.21 18.83
C ARG A 41 -0.47 -7.53 20.14
N ARG A 42 0.73 -8.11 20.11
CA ARG A 42 1.51 -8.50 21.31
C ARG A 42 1.91 -7.30 22.18
N ARG A 43 2.07 -6.10 21.59
CA ARG A 43 2.56 -4.88 22.27
C ARG A 43 1.64 -3.67 22.05
N ILE A 44 0.38 -3.90 21.71
CA ILE A 44 -0.52 -2.85 21.21
C ILE A 44 -0.72 -1.69 22.19
N TRP A 45 -0.55 -1.93 23.50
CA TRP A 45 -0.63 -0.88 24.53
C TRP A 45 0.36 0.27 24.32
N VAL A 46 1.50 0.03 23.66
CA VAL A 46 2.49 1.06 23.36
C VAL A 46 1.90 2.12 22.43
N LYS A 47 1.06 1.71 21.48
CA LYS A 47 0.30 2.64 20.63
C LYS A 47 -0.63 3.56 21.43
N TYR A 48 -1.07 3.11 22.60
CA TYR A 48 -1.93 3.87 23.52
C TYR A 48 -1.14 4.59 24.62
N GLY A 49 0.17 4.80 24.41
CA GLY A 49 1.01 5.63 25.27
C GLY A 49 1.56 4.95 26.51
N LEU A 50 1.40 3.62 26.64
CA LEU A 50 1.93 2.87 27.76
C LEU A 50 3.38 2.41 27.54
N PRO A 51 4.17 2.27 28.62
CA PRO A 51 5.55 1.83 28.51
C PRO A 51 5.65 0.39 28.00
N LEU A 52 6.82 0.04 27.43
CA LEU A 52 7.12 -1.33 26.98
C LEU A 52 7.03 -2.36 28.12
N LYS A 53 7.36 -1.94 29.34
CA LYS A 53 7.21 -2.71 30.56
C LYS A 53 6.02 -2.17 31.35
N LEU A 54 4.93 -2.93 31.35
CA LEU A 54 3.71 -2.58 32.06
C LEU A 54 3.89 -2.70 33.58
N THR A 55 3.09 -1.93 34.31
CA THR A 55 2.88 -2.15 35.75
C THR A 55 2.03 -3.41 35.96
N PRO A 56 2.07 -4.08 37.11
CA PRO A 56 1.21 -5.23 37.37
C PRO A 56 -0.29 -4.92 37.20
N GLN A 57 -0.72 -3.69 37.50
CA GLN A 57 -2.09 -3.24 37.31
C GLN A 57 -2.47 -3.16 35.84
N ASP A 58 -1.63 -2.51 35.01
CA ASP A 58 -1.87 -2.40 33.57
C ASP A 58 -1.77 -3.76 32.88
N ASP A 59 -0.83 -4.60 33.32
CA ASP A 59 -0.57 -5.92 32.74
C ASP A 59 -1.83 -6.80 32.77
N ALA A 60 -2.58 -6.80 33.87
CA ALA A 60 -3.82 -7.57 34.00
C ALA A 60 -4.88 -7.21 32.94
N ILE A 61 -4.96 -5.93 32.56
CA ILE A 61 -5.92 -5.44 31.57
C ILE A 61 -5.40 -5.66 30.16
N TRP A 62 -4.17 -5.24 29.87
CA TRP A 62 -3.62 -5.24 28.52
C TRP A 62 -3.18 -6.63 28.04
N ASN A 63 -2.90 -7.55 28.97
CA ASN A 63 -2.68 -8.95 28.62
C ASN A 63 -3.97 -9.77 28.52
N SER A 64 -5.15 -9.23 28.81
CA SER A 64 -6.41 -9.86 28.42
C SER A 64 -6.48 -9.99 26.90
N ARG A 65 -6.71 -11.20 26.38
CA ARG A 65 -6.84 -11.44 24.93
C ARG A 65 -7.96 -10.63 24.32
N GLU A 66 -9.14 -10.62 24.96
CA GLU A 66 -10.31 -9.90 24.47
C GLU A 66 -10.05 -8.39 24.36
N PHE A 67 -9.49 -7.79 25.41
CA PHE A 67 -9.21 -6.36 25.44
C PHE A 67 -8.15 -5.99 24.39
N ARG A 68 -7.09 -6.78 24.32
CA ARG A 68 -5.98 -6.59 23.38
C ARG A 68 -6.43 -6.71 21.92
N ASP A 69 -7.22 -7.74 21.61
CA ASP A 69 -7.77 -7.96 20.28
C ASP A 69 -8.75 -6.84 19.91
N GLY A 70 -9.55 -6.36 20.87
CA GLY A 70 -10.41 -5.19 20.68
C GLY A 70 -9.63 -3.95 20.29
N LYS A 71 -8.58 -3.62 21.05
CA LYS A 71 -7.71 -2.46 20.80
C LYS A 71 -6.87 -2.60 19.54
N TYR A 72 -6.48 -3.82 19.17
CA TYR A 72 -5.86 -4.10 17.89
C TYR A 72 -6.82 -3.79 16.72
N ARG A 73 -8.05 -4.30 16.76
CA ARG A 73 -9.03 -4.06 15.67
C ARG A 73 -9.38 -2.58 15.51
N GLU A 74 -9.51 -1.86 16.61
CA GLU A 74 -9.69 -0.40 16.61
C GLU A 74 -8.55 0.30 15.87
N ALA A 75 -7.30 0.01 16.24
CA ALA A 75 -6.11 0.57 15.61
C ALA A 75 -5.95 0.14 14.14
N ALA A 76 -6.20 -1.13 13.82
CA ALA A 76 -6.06 -1.67 12.47
C ALA A 76 -7.04 -1.01 11.49
N ARG A 77 -8.27 -0.72 11.93
CA ARG A 77 -9.24 0.03 11.11
C ARG A 77 -8.80 1.47 10.86
N ALA A 78 -8.22 2.14 11.85
CA ALA A 78 -7.67 3.49 11.66
C ALA A 78 -6.50 3.49 10.66
N VAL A 79 -5.58 2.53 10.79
CA VAL A 79 -4.48 2.34 9.83
C VAL A 79 -5.02 2.01 8.43
N ALA A 80 -6.02 1.14 8.33
CA ALA A 80 -6.65 0.80 7.05
C ALA A 80 -7.29 2.01 6.37
N ALA A 81 -7.95 2.89 7.14
CA ALA A 81 -8.50 4.15 6.60
C ALA A 81 -7.39 5.08 6.07
N ALA A 82 -6.25 5.19 6.76
CA ALA A 82 -5.10 5.96 6.30
C ALA A 82 -4.49 5.36 5.02
N ILE A 83 -4.29 4.05 4.97
CA ILE A 83 -3.80 3.34 3.77
C ILE A 83 -4.75 3.57 2.60
N ARG A 84 -6.07 3.55 2.84
CA ARG A 84 -7.08 3.84 1.82
C ARG A 84 -6.94 5.26 1.25
N GLU A 85 -6.66 6.24 2.09
CA GLU A 85 -6.47 7.63 1.65
C GLU A 85 -5.17 7.82 0.85
N ILE A 86 -4.12 7.08 1.18
CA ILE A 86 -2.87 7.06 0.43
C ILE A 86 -3.06 6.44 -0.98
N ASP A 87 -3.87 5.38 -1.08
CA ASP A 87 -4.19 4.66 -2.32
C ASP A 87 -2.93 4.36 -3.18
N ALA A 88 -1.88 3.85 -2.55
CA ALA A 88 -0.67 3.47 -3.28
C ALA A 88 -0.90 2.17 -4.08
N ASP A 89 -0.15 1.99 -5.16
CA ASP A 89 -0.08 0.70 -5.87
C ASP A 89 0.78 -0.31 -5.11
N VAL A 90 1.82 0.19 -4.43
CA VAL A 90 2.68 -0.57 -3.53
C VAL A 90 2.93 0.26 -2.28
N ILE A 91 2.72 -0.32 -1.10
CA ILE A 91 2.96 0.35 0.17
C ILE A 91 3.82 -0.50 1.10
N GLY A 92 4.92 0.09 1.57
CA GLY A 92 5.75 -0.47 2.64
C GLY A 92 5.22 -0.05 4.00
N LEU A 93 5.05 -1.00 4.90
CA LEU A 93 4.55 -0.80 6.26
C LEU A 93 5.66 -1.09 7.27
N THR A 94 5.91 -0.16 8.19
CA THR A 94 6.81 -0.38 9.32
C THR A 94 6.03 -0.46 10.63
N GLU A 95 6.64 -1.07 11.64
CA GLU A 95 6.06 -1.22 12.98
C GLU A 95 4.75 -2.03 13.01
N VAL A 96 4.66 -3.03 12.15
CA VAL A 96 3.58 -4.02 12.16
C VAL A 96 3.95 -5.20 13.06
N GLY A 97 2.95 -5.97 13.47
CA GLY A 97 3.13 -7.25 14.15
C GLY A 97 3.58 -8.37 13.22
N ASP A 98 3.29 -9.61 13.59
CA ASP A 98 3.67 -10.79 12.81
C ASP A 98 2.83 -10.96 11.52
N GLU A 99 3.08 -12.05 10.80
CA GLU A 99 2.36 -12.38 9.57
C GLU A 99 0.83 -12.45 9.77
N SER A 100 0.37 -12.87 10.96
CA SER A 100 -1.06 -12.93 11.27
C SER A 100 -1.65 -11.53 11.42
N ASP A 101 -0.93 -10.61 12.08
CA ASP A 101 -1.35 -9.22 12.20
C ASP A 101 -1.38 -8.54 10.82
N VAL A 102 -0.36 -8.77 9.97
CA VAL A 102 -0.33 -8.21 8.61
C VAL A 102 -1.49 -8.72 7.75
N ARG A 103 -1.80 -10.02 7.82
CA ARG A 103 -2.96 -10.60 7.13
C ARG A 103 -4.27 -9.96 7.59
N ASP A 104 -4.46 -9.80 8.89
CA ASP A 104 -5.66 -9.17 9.45
C ASP A 104 -5.76 -7.69 9.01
N LEU A 105 -4.64 -6.95 9.02
CA LEU A 105 -4.60 -5.58 8.52
C LEU A 105 -5.01 -5.51 7.04
N ARG A 106 -4.50 -6.42 6.20
CA ARG A 106 -4.88 -6.49 4.78
C ARG A 106 -6.39 -6.70 4.62
N ASP A 107 -6.99 -7.56 5.44
CA ASP A 107 -8.43 -7.79 5.42
C ASP A 107 -9.21 -6.52 5.81
N PHE A 108 -8.75 -5.75 6.81
CA PHE A 108 -9.34 -4.44 7.13
C PHE A 108 -9.15 -3.39 6.02
N VAL A 109 -8.01 -3.38 5.32
CA VAL A 109 -7.78 -2.51 4.16
C VAL A 109 -8.75 -2.86 3.03
N LYS A 110 -9.00 -4.16 2.81
CA LYS A 110 -9.99 -4.66 1.87
C LYS A 110 -11.41 -4.25 2.24
N GLU A 111 -11.78 -4.38 3.52
CA GLU A 111 -13.06 -3.87 4.03
C GLU A 111 -13.21 -2.36 3.85
N ALA A 112 -12.11 -1.61 3.93
CA ALA A 112 -12.08 -0.16 3.69
C ALA A 112 -12.18 0.22 2.20
N GLY A 113 -12.09 -0.74 1.28
CA GLY A 113 -12.33 -0.55 -0.15
C GLY A 113 -11.09 -0.56 -1.05
N ILE A 114 -9.90 -0.90 -0.52
CA ILE A 114 -8.70 -1.15 -1.34
C ILE A 114 -8.29 -2.61 -1.21
N ASP A 115 -8.12 -3.30 -2.33
CA ASP A 115 -7.59 -4.67 -2.33
C ASP A 115 -6.10 -4.69 -2.69
N TYR A 116 -5.30 -5.30 -1.82
CA TYR A 116 -3.89 -5.62 -2.04
C TYR A 116 -3.74 -7.15 -2.09
N PRO A 117 -3.97 -7.79 -3.25
CA PRO A 117 -3.93 -9.24 -3.36
C PRO A 117 -2.54 -9.84 -3.11
N PHE A 118 -1.48 -9.05 -3.28
CA PHE A 118 -0.11 -9.48 -3.07
C PHE A 118 0.47 -8.79 -1.85
N TRP A 119 1.14 -9.56 -1.00
CA TRP A 119 1.77 -9.02 0.19
C TRP A 119 2.90 -9.93 0.65
N ALA A 120 3.82 -9.36 1.42
CA ALA A 120 4.87 -10.09 2.10
C ALA A 120 5.11 -9.44 3.47
N ALA A 121 5.37 -10.27 4.49
CA ALA A 121 5.87 -9.81 5.78
C ALA A 121 7.34 -10.21 5.89
N ALA A 122 8.19 -9.31 6.37
CA ALA A 122 9.58 -9.60 6.68
C ALA A 122 9.79 -9.51 8.18
N HIS A 123 10.23 -10.63 8.76
CA HIS A 123 10.45 -10.75 10.18
C HIS A 123 11.71 -10.00 10.60
N SER A 124 11.60 -9.21 11.66
CA SER A 124 12.75 -8.66 12.36
C SER A 124 13.33 -9.69 13.33
N THR A 125 14.64 -9.65 13.53
CA THR A 125 15.31 -10.40 14.60
C THR A 125 15.19 -9.72 15.96
N ASP A 126 14.57 -8.53 16.01
CA ASP A 126 14.29 -7.81 17.26
C ASP A 126 13.17 -8.49 18.07
N THR A 127 13.59 -9.27 19.06
CA THR A 127 12.69 -9.95 19.99
C THR A 127 12.15 -9.04 21.10
N PHE A 128 12.72 -7.84 21.29
CA PHE A 128 12.31 -6.91 22.32
C PHE A 128 11.01 -6.20 21.92
N THR A 129 11.01 -5.55 20.75
CA THR A 129 9.83 -4.82 20.24
C THR A 129 8.86 -5.73 19.51
N ASN A 130 9.34 -6.81 18.88
CA ASN A 130 8.58 -7.69 17.97
C ASN A 130 7.98 -6.94 16.77
N GLN A 131 8.53 -5.78 16.42
CA GLN A 131 8.11 -5.03 15.25
C GLN A 131 8.70 -5.64 13.99
N ASN A 132 7.86 -5.82 12.98
CA ASN A 132 8.24 -6.30 11.66
C ASN A 132 7.96 -5.20 10.62
N VAL A 133 8.28 -5.53 9.37
CA VAL A 133 7.88 -4.74 8.22
C VAL A 133 7.05 -5.59 7.27
N ALA A 134 6.22 -4.95 6.47
CA ALA A 134 5.43 -5.62 5.43
C ALA A 134 5.38 -4.79 4.15
N VAL A 135 5.02 -5.43 3.06
CA VAL A 135 4.68 -4.79 1.79
C VAL A 135 3.29 -5.27 1.39
N LEU A 136 2.42 -4.34 1.02
CA LEU A 136 1.14 -4.63 0.36
C LEU A 136 1.21 -4.10 -1.08
N SER A 137 0.70 -4.86 -2.05
CA SER A 137 0.85 -4.54 -3.46
C SER A 137 -0.37 -4.97 -4.29
N LYS A 138 -0.78 -4.09 -5.21
CA LYS A 138 -1.79 -4.37 -6.23
C LYS A 138 -1.22 -5.21 -7.38
N ARG A 139 0.10 -5.30 -7.47
CA ARG A 139 0.87 -6.01 -8.51
C ARG A 139 1.66 -7.18 -7.88
N GLU A 140 1.91 -8.21 -8.68
CA GLU A 140 2.63 -9.42 -8.21
C GLU A 140 4.01 -9.06 -7.64
N LEU A 141 4.33 -9.59 -6.46
CA LEU A 141 5.66 -9.49 -5.85
C LEU A 141 6.50 -10.70 -6.28
N LYS A 142 7.64 -10.45 -6.90
CA LYS A 142 8.60 -11.50 -7.28
C LYS A 142 9.83 -11.42 -6.40
N GLN A 143 10.20 -12.55 -5.81
CA GLN A 143 11.47 -12.67 -5.12
C GLN A 143 12.60 -12.64 -6.14
N ILE A 144 13.53 -11.69 -5.99
CA ILE A 144 14.78 -11.67 -6.74
C ILE A 144 15.86 -12.08 -5.74
N LEU A 145 16.36 -13.31 -5.87
CA LEU A 145 17.54 -13.74 -5.14
C LEU A 145 18.76 -13.11 -5.82
N PRO A 146 19.71 -12.52 -5.07
CA PRO A 146 20.99 -12.15 -5.65
C PRO A 146 21.70 -13.43 -6.13
N GLU A 147 22.29 -13.36 -7.32
CA GLU A 147 23.17 -14.40 -7.88
C GLU A 147 24.36 -14.68 -6.96
#